data_AF-A0A1D1Y7V1-F1
#
_entry.id   AF-A0A1D1Y7V1-F1
#
_cell.length_a   1.000
_cell.length_b   1.000
_cell.length_c   1.000
_cell.angle_alpha   90.00
_cell.angle_beta   90.00
_cell.angle_gamma   90.00
#
_symmetry.space_group_name_H-M   'P 1'
#
loop_
_entity.id
_entity.type
_entity.pdbx_description
1 polymer ?
#
loop_
_entity_poly.entity_id
_entity_poly.type
_entity_poly.pdbx_seq_one_letter_code
_entity_poly.pdbx_strand_id
1 'polypeptide(L)'
;MAPTKKLDIVLARNNQVVDVVRQLPYDPTYKSDDVVHISLTIAPKARLEIASVVGIIQYSCDLVMSKIIHDVVFDFSRIKLPFTWPNKTIRDIIYSKPNDSLAIEIVSKDCRITVFKKNEPKRRDCWYDHVKNWRKDLPQRFHLMLNELVENVSAHAQLEESRFVFTAGLFFNAKRQLLYCIADCGVGLKGSLKQAIVSEAKQVSARACALNLTRASFSSKGVQRGHQGVGLFITSELSQMNQGYLEILSGTQEYEQSDNTVMRIRGVAEWKGTMVHGAINLDKEFNYRQAMKLFADPSKLSKDRFLVANIHLNVYGEKTLRTRELCEEIIRDLELSAERSQKIILDFTGIVEISQAFRGFLKQFVVNNKKVKIMIMVPPTADEELREDLQELILLAAQNLVEE
;
A
#
# COMPACT_ATOMS: atom_id res chain seq x y z
N MET A 1 -25.44 9.48 -19.95
CA MET A 1 -26.13 10.79 -19.68
C MET A 1 -25.10 11.90 -19.76
N ALA A 2 -25.50 13.17 -19.71
CA ALA A 2 -24.55 14.27 -19.52
C ALA A 2 -23.98 14.22 -18.08
N PRO A 3 -22.71 14.61 -17.86
CA PRO A 3 -22.16 14.71 -16.51
C PRO A 3 -22.88 15.77 -15.65
N THR A 4 -23.11 15.44 -14.39
CA THR A 4 -23.64 16.36 -13.37
C THR A 4 -22.56 16.84 -12.40
N LYS A 5 -21.47 16.06 -12.29
CA LYS A 5 -20.31 16.29 -11.42
C LYS A 5 -19.03 16.25 -12.24
N LYS A 6 -18.00 16.96 -11.79
CA LYS A 6 -16.67 16.97 -12.42
C LYS A 6 -15.58 16.85 -11.37
N LEU A 7 -14.59 16.01 -11.63
CA LEU A 7 -13.40 15.83 -10.81
C LEU A 7 -12.18 15.90 -11.71
N ASP A 8 -11.25 16.81 -11.43
CA ASP A 8 -10.03 16.98 -12.21
C ASP A 8 -8.85 16.46 -11.40
N ILE A 9 -8.16 15.46 -11.93
CA ILE A 9 -7.05 14.79 -11.26
C ILE A 9 -5.74 15.18 -11.95
N VAL A 10 -4.80 15.68 -11.16
CA VAL A 10 -3.44 16.02 -11.59
C VAL A 10 -2.49 14.94 -11.10
N LEU A 11 -1.90 14.18 -12.02
CA LEU A 11 -0.89 13.18 -11.70
C LEU A 11 0.44 13.89 -11.40
N ALA A 12 0.83 13.86 -10.13
CA ALA A 12 2.01 14.52 -9.59
C ALA A 12 3.33 13.88 -10.10
N ARG A 13 4.46 14.57 -9.85
CA ARG A 13 5.80 14.12 -10.30
C ARG A 13 6.41 13.02 -9.41
N ASN A 14 6.08 13.02 -8.12
CA ASN A 14 6.57 12.10 -7.08
C ASN A 14 5.37 11.69 -6.21
N ASN A 15 5.42 10.53 -5.53
CA ASN A 15 4.32 10.00 -4.69
C ASN A 15 2.95 10.00 -5.42
N GLN A 16 2.94 9.65 -6.71
CA GLN A 16 1.81 9.92 -7.60
C GLN A 16 0.51 9.25 -7.12
N VAL A 17 0.61 8.03 -6.58
CA VAL A 17 -0.53 7.30 -5.99
C VAL A 17 -1.10 8.03 -4.78
N VAL A 18 -0.26 8.47 -3.84
CA VAL A 18 -0.70 9.18 -2.62
C VAL A 18 -1.41 10.48 -2.97
N ASP A 19 -0.86 11.26 -3.91
CA ASP A 19 -1.49 12.48 -4.38
C ASP A 19 -2.77 12.22 -5.18
N VAL A 20 -2.91 11.06 -5.83
CA VAL A 20 -4.18 10.61 -6.42
C VAL A 20 -5.20 10.24 -5.35
N VAL A 21 -4.84 9.49 -4.30
CA VAL A 21 -5.77 9.14 -3.21
C VAL A 21 -6.26 10.41 -2.49
N ARG A 22 -5.39 11.41 -2.30
CA ARG A 22 -5.77 12.75 -1.80
C ARG A 22 -6.76 13.49 -2.73
N GLN A 23 -6.75 13.20 -4.03
CA GLN A 23 -7.66 13.75 -5.04
C GLN A 23 -8.91 12.88 -5.30
N LEU A 24 -9.08 11.77 -4.56
CA LEU A 24 -10.25 10.89 -4.61
C LEU A 24 -11.06 10.86 -3.29
N PRO A 25 -11.34 12.00 -2.62
CA PRO A 25 -12.18 12.00 -1.43
C PRO A 25 -13.64 11.65 -1.80
N TYR A 26 -14.35 11.06 -0.85
CA TYR A 26 -15.81 10.93 -0.93
C TYR A 26 -16.46 12.32 -0.87
N ASP A 27 -17.11 12.76 -1.95
CA ASP A 27 -17.95 13.97 -1.95
C ASP A 27 -19.30 13.66 -1.27
N PRO A 28 -19.59 14.24 -0.09
CA PRO A 28 -20.85 14.01 0.61
C PRO A 28 -22.07 14.61 -0.11
N THR A 29 -21.85 15.37 -1.19
CA THR A 29 -22.91 15.92 -2.05
C THR A 29 -23.19 15.05 -3.29
N TYR A 30 -22.57 13.88 -3.43
CA TYR A 30 -22.94 12.89 -4.47
C TYR A 30 -24.35 12.31 -4.24
N LYS A 31 -25.05 12.00 -5.34
CA LYS A 31 -26.38 11.41 -5.38
C LYS A 31 -26.44 10.23 -6.35
N SER A 32 -27.35 9.29 -6.13
CA SER A 32 -27.47 8.06 -6.94
C SER A 32 -27.87 8.26 -8.41
N ASP A 33 -28.26 9.47 -8.81
CA ASP A 33 -28.50 9.93 -10.19
C ASP A 33 -27.31 10.68 -10.82
N ASP A 34 -26.26 11.02 -10.05
CA ASP A 34 -25.10 11.76 -10.54
C ASP A 34 -24.27 10.97 -11.55
N VAL A 35 -23.72 11.68 -12.55
CA VAL A 35 -22.69 11.18 -13.45
C VAL A 35 -21.43 12.00 -13.27
N VAL A 36 -20.37 11.38 -12.76
CA VAL A 36 -19.09 12.03 -12.48
C VAL A 36 -18.18 11.94 -13.70
N HIS A 37 -17.78 13.10 -14.23
CA HIS A 37 -16.75 13.20 -15.25
C HIS A 37 -15.38 13.41 -14.62
N ILE A 38 -14.55 12.38 -14.62
CA ILE A 38 -13.19 12.41 -14.08
C ILE A 38 -12.21 12.70 -15.23
N SER A 39 -11.58 13.89 -15.24
CA SER A 39 -10.53 14.23 -16.20
C SER A 39 -9.14 14.01 -15.60
N LEU A 40 -8.21 13.46 -16.39
CA LEU A 40 -6.84 13.21 -15.95
C LEU A 40 -5.85 14.09 -16.72
N THR A 41 -5.00 14.78 -15.98
CA THR A 41 -3.85 15.54 -16.48
C THR A 41 -2.57 15.03 -15.85
N ILE A 42 -1.43 15.24 -16.51
CA ILE A 42 -0.12 14.84 -16.00
C ILE A 42 0.79 16.04 -15.84
N ALA A 43 1.41 16.20 -14.67
CA ALA A 43 2.30 17.33 -14.40
C ALA A 43 3.53 17.31 -15.32
N PRO A 44 4.11 18.47 -15.69
CA PRO A 44 5.29 18.52 -16.56
C PRO A 44 6.45 17.66 -16.02
N LYS A 45 6.96 16.76 -16.86
CA LYS A 45 8.04 15.79 -16.57
C LYS A 45 7.65 14.68 -15.56
N ALA A 46 6.40 14.59 -15.10
CA ALA A 46 5.91 13.40 -14.41
C ALA A 46 5.87 12.19 -15.37
N ARG A 47 5.79 10.99 -14.80
CA ARG A 47 5.65 9.72 -15.54
C ARG A 47 4.37 9.04 -15.07
N LEU A 48 3.82 8.13 -15.87
CA LEU A 48 2.62 7.40 -15.47
C LEU A 48 2.96 6.17 -14.62
N GLU A 49 2.65 6.23 -13.34
CA GLU A 49 2.52 5.05 -12.49
C GLU A 49 1.17 4.37 -12.73
N ILE A 50 1.19 3.07 -13.04
CA ILE A 50 -0.03 2.29 -13.35
C ILE A 50 -0.97 2.20 -12.14
N ALA A 51 -0.42 2.22 -10.93
CA ALA A 51 -1.16 2.18 -9.67
C ALA A 51 -2.12 3.37 -9.51
N SER A 52 -1.73 4.57 -9.96
CA SER A 52 -2.62 5.73 -9.97
C SER A 52 -3.87 5.51 -10.84
N VAL A 53 -3.69 4.93 -12.04
CA VAL A 53 -4.80 4.65 -12.95
C VAL A 53 -5.69 3.53 -12.39
N VAL A 54 -5.08 2.49 -11.82
CA VAL A 54 -5.79 1.39 -11.15
C VAL A 54 -6.59 1.89 -9.95
N GLY A 55 -6.04 2.78 -9.12
CA GLY A 55 -6.74 3.40 -7.98
C GLY A 55 -7.95 4.23 -8.43
N ILE A 56 -7.79 5.05 -9.47
CA ILE A 56 -8.89 5.85 -10.04
C ILE A 56 -10.01 4.94 -10.59
N ILE A 57 -9.67 3.87 -11.31
CA ILE A 57 -10.64 2.88 -11.80
C ILE A 57 -11.34 2.18 -10.64
N GLN A 58 -10.59 1.70 -9.65
CA GLN A 58 -11.13 0.94 -8.51
C GLN A 58 -12.07 1.79 -7.64
N TYR A 59 -11.69 3.03 -7.34
CA TYR A 59 -12.54 4.02 -6.66
C TYR A 59 -13.85 4.26 -7.45
N SER A 60 -13.74 4.49 -8.76
CA SER A 60 -14.88 4.72 -9.63
C SER A 60 -15.83 3.50 -9.67
N CYS A 61 -15.28 2.29 -9.64
CA CYS A 61 -16.06 1.06 -9.51
C CYS A 61 -16.78 0.95 -8.17
N ASP A 62 -16.16 1.30 -7.05
CA ASP A 62 -16.83 1.28 -5.74
C ASP A 62 -17.98 2.29 -5.65
N LEU A 63 -17.82 3.50 -6.20
CA LEU A 63 -18.89 4.51 -6.23
C LEU A 63 -20.14 4.00 -6.97
N VAL A 64 -19.95 3.37 -8.14
CA VAL A 64 -21.06 2.84 -8.96
C VAL A 64 -21.64 1.55 -8.36
N MET A 65 -20.81 0.61 -7.89
CA MET A 65 -21.27 -0.65 -7.26
C MET A 65 -22.02 -0.39 -5.95
N SER A 66 -21.60 0.61 -5.19
CA SER A 66 -22.26 1.03 -3.94
C SER A 66 -23.46 1.96 -4.16
N LYS A 67 -23.80 2.28 -5.43
CA LYS A 67 -24.92 3.15 -5.83
C LYS A 67 -24.85 4.58 -5.24
N ILE A 68 -23.63 5.04 -4.92
CA ILE A 68 -23.37 6.41 -4.43
C ILE A 68 -23.64 7.41 -5.57
N ILE A 69 -23.30 7.01 -6.79
CA ILE A 69 -23.57 7.73 -8.06
C ILE A 69 -24.17 6.79 -9.10
N HIS A 70 -24.71 7.35 -10.17
CA HIS A 70 -25.16 6.57 -11.32
C HIS A 70 -23.98 5.99 -12.12
N ASP A 71 -22.99 6.83 -12.46
CA ASP A 71 -21.94 6.44 -13.40
C ASP A 71 -20.67 7.31 -13.33
N VAL A 72 -19.58 6.83 -13.90
CA VAL A 72 -18.32 7.56 -14.11
C VAL A 72 -17.91 7.53 -15.58
N VAL A 73 -17.61 8.72 -16.11
CA VAL A 73 -17.03 8.95 -17.44
C VAL A 73 -15.59 9.43 -17.27
N PHE A 74 -14.63 8.84 -18.00
CA PHE A 74 -13.24 9.30 -17.99
C PHE A 74 -12.90 10.16 -19.21
N ASP A 75 -12.22 11.27 -18.96
CA ASP A 75 -11.47 12.03 -19.97
C ASP A 75 -9.96 11.80 -19.78
N PHE A 76 -9.40 10.97 -20.68
CA PHE A 76 -7.96 10.73 -20.79
C PHE A 76 -7.31 11.52 -21.94
N SER A 77 -8.03 12.45 -22.61
CA SER A 77 -7.52 13.17 -23.80
C SER A 77 -6.23 13.97 -23.54
N ARG A 78 -6.00 14.36 -22.28
CA ARG A 78 -4.85 15.15 -21.83
C ARG A 78 -3.66 14.30 -21.34
N ILE A 79 -3.73 12.97 -21.48
CA ILE A 79 -2.67 12.05 -21.04
C ILE A 79 -2.39 10.93 -22.06
N LYS A 80 -1.11 10.74 -22.38
CA LYS A 80 -0.67 9.61 -23.23
C LYS A 80 -0.62 8.32 -22.42
N LEU A 81 -1.73 7.57 -22.43
CA LEU A 81 -1.80 6.22 -21.87
C LEU A 81 -1.06 5.19 -22.76
N PRO A 82 -0.55 4.08 -22.18
CA PRO A 82 0.03 2.96 -22.93
C PRO A 82 -1.03 1.99 -23.51
N PHE A 83 -2.31 2.31 -23.38
CA PHE A 83 -3.46 1.55 -23.86
C PHE A 83 -4.57 2.51 -24.32
N THR A 84 -5.50 2.03 -25.13
CA THR A 84 -6.74 2.75 -25.47
C THR A 84 -7.82 2.39 -24.46
N TRP A 85 -8.38 3.38 -23.74
CA TRP A 85 -9.60 3.16 -22.97
C TRP A 85 -10.78 2.96 -23.92
N PRO A 86 -11.69 1.99 -23.69
CA PRO A 86 -12.89 1.85 -24.52
C PRO A 86 -13.75 3.12 -24.44
N ASN A 87 -14.51 3.43 -25.50
CA ASN A 87 -15.55 4.45 -25.43
C ASN A 87 -16.77 3.91 -24.65
N LYS A 88 -16.61 3.76 -23.33
CA LYS A 88 -17.55 3.17 -22.37
C LYS A 88 -17.37 3.82 -21.01
N THR A 89 -18.46 3.89 -20.25
CA THR A 89 -18.47 4.32 -18.86
C THR A 89 -18.10 3.19 -17.90
N ILE A 90 -17.92 3.50 -16.61
CA ILE A 90 -17.72 2.47 -15.58
C ILE A 90 -18.98 1.60 -15.42
N ARG A 91 -20.18 2.17 -15.51
CA ARG A 91 -21.45 1.42 -15.49
C ARG A 91 -21.54 0.48 -16.69
N ASP A 92 -21.21 0.93 -17.89
CA ASP A 92 -21.14 0.08 -19.09
C ASP A 92 -20.19 -1.11 -18.89
N ILE A 93 -19.00 -0.86 -18.33
CA ILE A 93 -17.98 -1.88 -18.08
C ILE A 93 -18.49 -2.92 -17.08
N ILE A 94 -19.01 -2.47 -15.94
CA ILE A 94 -19.54 -3.34 -14.88
C ILE A 94 -20.70 -4.21 -15.40
N TYR A 95 -21.69 -3.62 -16.08
CA TYR A 95 -22.93 -4.32 -16.42
C TYR A 95 -22.96 -4.98 -17.80
N SER A 96 -22.04 -4.68 -18.73
CA SER A 96 -22.09 -5.21 -20.12
C SER A 96 -21.98 -6.74 -20.29
N LYS A 97 -21.62 -7.47 -19.23
CA LYS A 97 -21.57 -8.94 -19.21
C LYS A 97 -21.95 -9.48 -17.82
N PRO A 98 -23.23 -9.63 -17.46
CA PRO A 98 -23.61 -10.00 -16.07
C PRO A 98 -23.09 -11.39 -15.62
N ASN A 99 -22.78 -12.27 -16.58
CA ASN A 99 -22.33 -13.64 -16.33
C ASN A 99 -20.81 -13.86 -16.47
N ASP A 100 -20.05 -12.88 -16.99
CA ASP A 100 -18.57 -12.93 -16.98
C ASP A 100 -18.09 -12.36 -15.64
N SER A 101 -17.14 -13.03 -14.99
CA SER A 101 -16.52 -12.57 -13.75
C SER A 101 -15.52 -11.42 -13.98
N LEU A 102 -15.10 -11.18 -15.23
CA LEU A 102 -14.42 -9.94 -15.63
C LEU A 102 -15.44 -8.88 -16.06
N ALA A 103 -15.25 -7.64 -15.60
CA ALA A 103 -15.92 -6.47 -16.16
C ALA A 103 -15.22 -6.01 -17.46
N ILE A 104 -13.88 -5.91 -17.40
CA ILE A 104 -13.05 -5.59 -18.57
C ILE A 104 -11.64 -6.18 -18.40
N GLU A 105 -11.03 -6.57 -19.52
CA GLU A 105 -9.60 -6.77 -19.66
C GLU A 105 -9.10 -5.89 -20.81
N ILE A 106 -8.23 -4.92 -20.52
CA ILE A 106 -7.54 -4.08 -21.51
C ILE A 106 -6.14 -4.63 -21.66
N VAL A 107 -5.75 -5.06 -22.88
CA VAL A 107 -4.42 -5.57 -23.18
C VAL A 107 -3.78 -4.75 -24.30
N SER A 108 -2.51 -4.43 -24.12
CA SER A 108 -1.62 -3.84 -25.12
C SER A 108 -0.29 -4.59 -25.13
N LYS A 109 0.69 -4.12 -25.90
CA LYS A 109 2.06 -4.68 -25.88
C LYS A 109 2.69 -4.60 -24.49
N ASP A 110 2.57 -3.45 -23.83
CA ASP A 110 3.36 -3.08 -22.66
C ASP A 110 2.51 -2.86 -21.40
N CYS A 111 1.18 -2.75 -21.52
CA CYS A 111 0.26 -2.57 -20.39
C CYS A 111 -0.92 -3.55 -20.43
N ARG A 112 -1.31 -4.07 -19.27
CA ARG A 112 -2.57 -4.80 -19.04
C ARG A 112 -3.30 -4.20 -17.85
N ILE A 113 -4.60 -3.97 -17.97
CA ILE A 113 -5.50 -3.65 -16.86
C ILE A 113 -6.65 -4.67 -16.87
N THR A 114 -7.11 -5.10 -15.70
CA THR A 114 -8.21 -6.06 -15.58
C THR A 114 -9.07 -5.71 -14.37
N VAL A 115 -10.37 -5.54 -14.58
CA VAL A 115 -11.35 -5.32 -13.51
C VAL A 115 -12.17 -6.60 -13.34
N PHE A 116 -12.09 -7.20 -12.15
CA PHE A 116 -12.84 -8.37 -11.73
C PHE A 116 -14.06 -7.91 -10.93
N LYS A 117 -15.24 -8.46 -11.22
CA LYS A 117 -16.52 -8.12 -10.55
C LYS A 117 -17.24 -9.31 -9.91
N LYS A 118 -16.62 -10.49 -9.93
CA LYS A 118 -17.02 -11.70 -9.19
C LYS A 118 -15.77 -12.48 -8.82
N ASN A 119 -15.80 -13.19 -7.69
CA ASN A 119 -14.64 -13.91 -7.17
C ASN A 119 -14.54 -15.35 -7.70
N GLU A 120 -14.51 -15.54 -9.03
CA GLU A 120 -14.54 -16.86 -9.65
C GLU A 120 -13.12 -17.46 -9.85
N PRO A 121 -12.72 -18.55 -9.15
CA PRO A 121 -11.36 -19.08 -9.22
C PRO A 121 -10.92 -19.43 -10.64
N LYS A 122 -11.74 -20.19 -11.38
CA LYS A 122 -11.44 -20.62 -12.76
C LYS A 122 -11.09 -19.46 -13.69
N ARG A 123 -11.73 -18.30 -13.53
CA ARG A 123 -11.45 -17.11 -14.35
C ARG A 123 -10.13 -16.47 -13.98
N ARG A 124 -9.78 -16.43 -12.67
CA ARG A 124 -8.46 -15.99 -12.20
C ARG A 124 -7.37 -16.92 -12.73
N ASP A 125 -7.60 -18.24 -12.71
CA ASP A 125 -6.67 -19.25 -13.22
C ASP A 125 -6.37 -19.03 -14.71
N CYS A 126 -7.40 -18.88 -15.54
CA CYS A 126 -7.24 -18.52 -16.96
C CYS A 126 -6.52 -17.17 -17.15
N TRP A 127 -6.78 -16.18 -16.30
CA TRP A 127 -6.10 -14.89 -16.35
C TRP A 127 -4.62 -15.00 -15.98
N TYR A 128 -4.24 -15.80 -14.98
CA TYR A 128 -2.84 -16.06 -14.66
C TYR A 128 -2.11 -16.74 -15.82
N ASP A 129 -2.73 -17.71 -16.50
CA ASP A 129 -2.15 -18.29 -17.72
C ASP A 129 -2.06 -17.27 -18.87
N HIS A 130 -3.04 -16.38 -19.04
CA HIS A 130 -2.92 -15.27 -19.99
C HIS A 130 -1.81 -14.28 -19.62
N VAL A 131 -1.51 -14.05 -18.34
CA VAL A 131 -0.39 -13.19 -17.89
C VAL A 131 0.94 -13.91 -18.08
N LYS A 132 1.07 -15.14 -17.57
CA LYS A 132 2.24 -16.02 -17.67
C LYS A 132 2.74 -16.21 -19.10
N ASN A 133 1.84 -16.23 -20.08
CA ASN A 133 2.15 -16.35 -21.51
C ASN A 133 2.18 -15.00 -22.26
N TRP A 134 1.98 -13.85 -21.59
CA TRP A 134 1.84 -12.53 -22.23
C TRP A 134 3.13 -12.06 -22.91
N ARG A 135 4.28 -12.15 -22.23
CA ARG A 135 5.59 -11.80 -22.78
C ARG A 135 6.69 -12.73 -22.23
N LYS A 136 7.75 -12.90 -23.01
CA LYS A 136 8.89 -13.80 -22.69
C LYS A 136 9.86 -13.23 -21.65
N ASP A 137 9.77 -11.95 -21.35
CA ASP A 137 10.58 -11.18 -20.42
C ASP A 137 9.89 -10.96 -19.05
N LEU A 138 8.77 -11.64 -18.78
CA LEU A 138 8.28 -11.79 -17.41
C LEU A 138 9.23 -12.69 -16.60
N PRO A 139 9.58 -12.31 -15.35
CA PRO A 139 10.41 -13.15 -14.51
C PRO A 139 9.77 -14.52 -14.23
N GLN A 140 10.59 -15.58 -14.21
CA GLN A 140 10.09 -16.92 -13.91
C GLN A 140 9.44 -16.92 -12.51
N ARG A 141 8.23 -17.48 -12.41
CA ARG A 141 7.38 -17.49 -11.20
C ARG A 141 6.79 -16.14 -10.76
N PHE A 142 6.88 -15.07 -11.56
CA PHE A 142 6.15 -13.81 -11.28
C PHE A 142 4.64 -14.04 -11.08
N HIS A 143 4.04 -14.95 -11.85
CA HIS A 143 2.64 -15.35 -11.72
C HIS A 143 2.28 -15.96 -10.35
N LEU A 144 3.23 -16.51 -9.59
CA LEU A 144 2.97 -17.00 -8.23
C LEU A 144 2.81 -15.83 -7.24
N MET A 145 3.72 -14.85 -7.29
CA MET A 145 3.59 -13.61 -6.51
C MET A 145 2.28 -12.87 -6.85
N LEU A 146 1.92 -12.84 -8.14
CA LEU A 146 0.67 -12.23 -8.60
C LEU A 146 -0.57 -13.00 -8.10
N ASN A 147 -0.51 -14.34 -8.07
CA ASN A 147 -1.59 -15.16 -7.51
C ASN A 147 -1.77 -14.88 -6.02
N GLU A 148 -0.70 -14.86 -5.23
CA GLU A 148 -0.76 -14.56 -3.80
C GLU A 148 -1.41 -13.19 -3.53
N LEU A 149 -1.08 -12.14 -4.29
CA LEU A 149 -1.69 -10.82 -4.13
C LEU A 149 -3.18 -10.79 -4.49
N VAL A 150 -3.59 -11.50 -5.54
CA VAL A 150 -5.00 -11.60 -5.97
C VAL A 150 -5.81 -12.51 -5.04
N GLU A 151 -5.23 -13.60 -4.53
CA GLU A 151 -5.83 -14.45 -3.51
C GLU A 151 -6.05 -13.70 -2.19
N ASN A 152 -5.12 -12.84 -1.79
CA ASN A 152 -5.29 -11.98 -0.62
C ASN A 152 -6.55 -11.11 -0.76
N VAL A 153 -6.73 -10.38 -1.87
CA VAL A 153 -7.96 -9.61 -2.14
C VAL A 153 -9.20 -10.51 -2.14
N SER A 154 -9.16 -11.61 -2.89
CA SER A 154 -10.22 -12.61 -2.96
C SER A 154 -10.67 -13.12 -1.58
N ALA A 155 -9.74 -13.29 -0.64
CA ALA A 155 -10.00 -13.89 0.67
C ALA A 155 -10.16 -12.88 1.82
N HIS A 156 -9.81 -11.60 1.62
CA HIS A 156 -9.73 -10.60 2.69
C HIS A 156 -10.41 -9.25 2.39
N ALA A 157 -10.90 -8.98 1.17
CA ALA A 157 -11.70 -7.79 0.91
C ALA A 157 -13.08 -7.82 1.61
N GLN A 158 -13.65 -9.01 1.84
CA GLN A 158 -14.94 -9.22 2.53
C GLN A 158 -16.13 -8.43 1.96
N LEU A 159 -16.11 -8.15 0.65
CA LEU A 159 -17.23 -7.56 -0.06
C LEU A 159 -18.33 -8.61 -0.29
N GLU A 160 -19.60 -8.19 -0.17
CA GLU A 160 -20.74 -8.94 -0.67
C GLU A 160 -20.57 -9.25 -2.17
N GLU A 161 -21.09 -10.38 -2.68
CA GLU A 161 -20.98 -10.72 -4.11
C GLU A 161 -21.57 -9.63 -5.02
N SER A 162 -22.63 -8.95 -4.56
CA SER A 162 -23.27 -7.79 -5.18
C SER A 162 -22.36 -6.57 -5.35
N ARG A 163 -21.31 -6.44 -4.51
CA ARG A 163 -20.38 -5.31 -4.42
C ARG A 163 -18.92 -5.70 -4.66
N PHE A 164 -18.63 -6.98 -4.89
CA PHE A 164 -17.26 -7.48 -5.07
C PHE A 164 -16.65 -6.92 -6.35
N VAL A 165 -15.67 -6.03 -6.22
CA VAL A 165 -14.88 -5.52 -7.34
C VAL A 165 -13.43 -5.30 -6.93
N PHE A 166 -12.49 -5.74 -7.76
CA PHE A 166 -11.08 -5.42 -7.62
C PHE A 166 -10.42 -5.21 -8.99
N THR A 167 -9.38 -4.38 -9.01
CA THR A 167 -8.68 -3.99 -10.23
C THR A 167 -7.20 -4.37 -10.15
N ALA A 168 -6.72 -5.02 -11.20
CA ALA A 168 -5.32 -5.38 -11.40
C ALA A 168 -4.72 -4.57 -12.56
N GLY A 169 -3.47 -4.12 -12.42
CA GLY A 169 -2.71 -3.44 -13.47
C GLY A 169 -1.26 -3.88 -13.51
N LEU A 170 -0.74 -4.06 -14.71
CA LEU A 170 0.63 -4.48 -15.02
C LEU A 170 1.17 -3.58 -16.15
N PHE A 171 2.31 -2.92 -15.96
CA PHE A 171 2.88 -2.00 -16.96
C PHE A 171 4.40 -2.07 -17.06
N PHE A 172 4.89 -2.35 -18.27
CA PHE A 172 6.29 -2.22 -18.68
C PHE A 172 6.65 -0.75 -18.90
N ASN A 173 7.43 -0.18 -17.99
CA ASN A 173 7.96 1.16 -18.18
C ASN A 173 9.29 1.15 -18.97
N ALA A 174 9.67 2.30 -19.52
CA ALA A 174 10.89 2.46 -20.30
C ALA A 174 12.22 2.33 -19.50
N LYS A 175 12.16 2.12 -18.17
CA LYS A 175 13.33 1.80 -17.32
C LYS A 175 13.59 0.29 -17.23
N ARG A 176 12.92 -0.56 -18.02
CA ARG A 176 12.90 -2.03 -17.86
C ARG A 176 12.32 -2.48 -16.51
N GLN A 177 11.30 -1.79 -16.02
CA GLN A 177 10.58 -2.22 -14.81
C GLN A 177 9.16 -2.66 -15.17
N LEU A 178 8.71 -3.75 -14.56
CA LEU A 178 7.30 -4.13 -14.49
C LEU A 178 6.70 -3.48 -13.25
N LEU A 179 5.93 -2.41 -13.45
CA LEU A 179 5.07 -1.86 -12.42
C LEU A 179 3.84 -2.76 -12.26
N TYR A 180 3.46 -3.07 -11.03
CA TYR A 180 2.28 -3.88 -10.71
C TYR A 180 1.40 -3.14 -9.70
N CYS A 181 0.09 -3.36 -9.76
CA CYS A 181 -0.87 -2.87 -8.78
C CYS A 181 -2.09 -3.80 -8.70
N ILE A 182 -2.51 -4.15 -7.49
CA ILE A 182 -3.77 -4.82 -7.17
C ILE A 182 -4.52 -3.94 -6.16
N ALA A 183 -5.78 -3.59 -6.44
CA ALA A 183 -6.57 -2.69 -5.60
C ALA A 183 -8.00 -3.21 -5.38
N ASP A 184 -8.47 -3.19 -4.13
CA ASP A 184 -9.82 -3.53 -3.70
C ASP A 184 -10.49 -2.36 -2.96
N CYS A 185 -11.82 -2.42 -2.78
CA CYS A 185 -12.61 -1.45 -2.00
C CYS A 185 -13.28 -2.05 -0.74
N GLY A 186 -12.67 -3.12 -0.20
CA GLY A 186 -13.17 -3.92 0.90
C GLY A 186 -12.91 -3.35 2.29
N VAL A 187 -12.79 -4.25 3.28
CA VAL A 187 -12.58 -3.90 4.70
C VAL A 187 -11.14 -3.48 5.05
N GLY A 188 -10.22 -3.55 4.08
CA GLY A 188 -8.80 -3.22 4.25
C GLY A 188 -8.06 -4.11 5.25
N LEU A 189 -6.81 -3.77 5.54
CA LEU A 189 -5.97 -4.51 6.49
C LEU A 189 -6.56 -4.46 7.91
N LYS A 190 -7.06 -3.29 8.33
CA LYS A 190 -7.65 -3.07 9.65
C LYS A 190 -8.86 -3.97 9.90
N GLY A 191 -9.79 -4.06 8.95
CA GLY A 191 -10.97 -4.92 9.06
C GLY A 191 -10.67 -6.41 8.91
N SER A 192 -9.81 -6.77 7.95
CA SER A 192 -9.35 -8.15 7.75
C SER A 192 -8.70 -8.73 9.01
N LEU A 193 -7.83 -7.96 9.67
CA LEU A 193 -7.15 -8.41 10.89
C LEU A 193 -8.08 -8.50 12.11
N LYS A 194 -9.15 -7.68 12.20
CA LYS A 194 -10.11 -7.76 13.32
C LYS A 194 -10.80 -9.12 13.39
N GLN A 195 -10.93 -9.77 12.25
CA GLN A 195 -11.55 -11.10 12.10
C GLN A 195 -10.52 -12.24 11.99
N ALA A 196 -9.22 -11.96 12.19
CA ALA A 196 -8.20 -12.99 12.23
C ALA A 196 -8.49 -14.03 13.32
N ILE A 197 -8.16 -15.30 13.07
CA ILE A 197 -8.32 -16.39 14.03
C ILE A 197 -7.26 -16.27 15.14
N VAL A 198 -6.05 -15.82 14.81
CA VAL A 198 -4.92 -15.69 15.74
C VAL A 198 -5.09 -14.46 16.64
N SER A 199 -4.91 -14.65 17.95
CA SER A 199 -4.99 -13.59 18.97
C SER A 199 -3.99 -12.45 18.72
N GLU A 200 -2.74 -12.78 18.37
CA GLU A 200 -1.73 -11.79 17.98
C GLU A 200 -2.20 -10.95 16.78
N ALA A 201 -2.74 -11.57 15.74
CA ALA A 201 -3.26 -10.86 14.57
C ALA A 201 -4.47 -9.97 14.92
N LYS A 202 -5.36 -10.39 15.83
CA LYS A 202 -6.40 -9.52 16.41
C LYS A 202 -5.79 -8.35 17.19
N GLN A 203 -4.70 -8.54 17.93
CA GLN A 203 -3.97 -7.48 18.64
C GLN A 203 -3.17 -6.55 17.70
N VAL A 204 -2.93 -6.94 16.43
CA VAL A 204 -2.42 -6.06 15.37
C VAL A 204 -3.57 -5.30 14.68
N SER A 205 -4.80 -5.80 14.74
CA SER A 205 -5.94 -5.23 14.00
C SER A 205 -6.36 -3.82 14.35
N ALA A 206 -6.01 -3.31 15.53
CA ALA A 206 -6.18 -1.89 15.87
C ALA A 206 -5.29 -1.00 14.99
N ARG A 207 -4.06 -1.48 14.74
CA ARG A 207 -2.92 -0.71 14.23
C ARG A 207 -2.90 -0.52 12.72
N ALA A 208 -3.58 -1.42 11.97
CA ALA A 208 -3.59 -1.52 10.50
C ALA A 208 -2.22 -1.69 9.78
N CYS A 209 -1.10 -1.48 10.48
CA CYS A 209 0.23 -1.32 9.93
C CYS A 209 0.79 -2.56 9.20
N ALA A 210 1.01 -2.42 7.89
CA ALA A 210 1.51 -3.49 7.01
C ALA A 210 2.96 -3.93 7.31
N LEU A 211 3.70 -3.19 8.15
CA LEU A 211 4.98 -3.62 8.73
C LEU A 211 4.88 -5.03 9.36
N ASN A 212 3.76 -5.30 10.04
CA ASN A 212 3.50 -6.58 10.68
C ASN A 212 3.19 -7.69 9.64
N LEU A 213 2.60 -7.34 8.50
CA LEU A 213 2.25 -8.26 7.42
C LEU A 213 3.42 -8.66 6.51
N THR A 214 4.54 -7.93 6.61
CA THR A 214 5.81 -8.28 5.96
C THR A 214 6.76 -9.07 6.89
N ARG A 215 6.27 -9.57 8.04
CA ARG A 215 6.98 -10.53 8.91
C ARG A 215 6.68 -11.96 8.47
N ALA A 216 7.69 -12.83 8.51
CA ALA A 216 7.47 -14.26 8.32
C ALA A 216 6.65 -14.86 9.48
N SER A 217 6.00 -15.99 9.24
CA SER A 217 5.07 -16.65 10.19
C SER A 217 3.84 -15.85 10.65
N PHE A 218 3.72 -14.56 10.29
CA PHE A 218 2.55 -13.76 10.63
C PHE A 218 1.35 -14.12 9.75
N SER A 219 0.32 -14.72 10.36
CA SER A 219 -0.85 -15.24 9.65
C SER A 219 -2.14 -14.87 10.37
N SER A 220 -3.11 -14.33 9.62
CA SER A 220 -4.47 -14.08 10.12
C SER A 220 -5.28 -15.36 10.37
N LYS A 221 -4.77 -16.54 9.96
CA LYS A 221 -5.49 -17.83 10.02
C LYS A 221 -4.73 -18.91 10.81
N GLY A 222 -3.53 -18.60 11.31
CA GLY A 222 -2.64 -19.52 12.03
C GLY A 222 -1.61 -20.20 11.12
N VAL A 223 -0.67 -20.91 11.73
CA VAL A 223 0.44 -21.60 11.03
C VAL A 223 0.05 -23.03 10.60
N GLN A 224 -1.06 -23.57 11.14
CA GLN A 224 -1.46 -24.98 10.95
C GLN A 224 -1.94 -25.36 9.53
N ARG A 225 -1.92 -24.44 8.56
CA ARG A 225 -2.08 -24.75 7.12
C ARG A 225 -1.00 -24.01 6.35
N GLY A 226 -0.01 -24.76 5.84
CA GLY A 226 1.33 -24.30 5.47
C GLY A 226 1.50 -23.32 4.28
N HIS A 227 0.48 -22.55 3.92
CA HIS A 227 0.55 -21.51 2.88
C HIS A 227 -0.10 -20.17 3.33
N GLN A 228 -0.40 -20.00 4.63
CA GLN A 228 -1.12 -18.82 5.14
C GLN A 228 -0.16 -17.75 5.67
N GLY A 229 -0.35 -16.50 5.25
CA GLY A 229 0.55 -15.37 5.54
C GLY A 229 1.72 -15.19 4.55
N VAL A 230 1.79 -16.02 3.50
CA VAL A 230 2.93 -16.09 2.57
C VAL A 230 3.04 -14.86 1.67
N GLY A 231 1.94 -14.44 1.03
CA GLY A 231 1.95 -13.49 -0.08
C GLY A 231 2.62 -12.14 0.14
N LEU A 232 2.28 -11.42 1.21
CA LEU A 232 2.85 -10.08 1.46
C LEU A 232 4.32 -10.16 1.90
N PHE A 233 4.69 -11.17 2.68
CA PHE A 233 6.09 -11.47 2.99
C PHE A 233 6.89 -11.75 1.70
N ILE A 234 6.43 -12.67 0.85
CA ILE A 234 7.15 -13.01 -0.38
C ILE A 234 7.23 -11.83 -1.35
N THR A 235 6.17 -11.02 -1.47
CA THR A 235 6.19 -9.79 -2.27
C THR A 235 7.20 -8.77 -1.73
N SER A 236 7.32 -8.65 -0.39
CA SER A 236 8.35 -7.84 0.26
C SER A 236 9.75 -8.31 -0.09
N GLU A 237 10.09 -9.57 0.20
CA GLU A 237 11.46 -10.07 0.02
C GLU A 237 11.86 -10.12 -1.47
N LEU A 238 10.92 -10.41 -2.37
CA LEU A 238 11.13 -10.30 -3.81
C LEU A 238 11.46 -8.86 -4.22
N SER A 239 10.74 -7.87 -3.70
CA SER A 239 10.98 -6.46 -4.04
C SER A 239 12.33 -5.97 -3.51
N GLN A 240 12.75 -6.38 -2.30
CA GLN A 240 14.08 -6.11 -1.74
C GLN A 240 15.19 -6.74 -2.61
N MET A 241 15.19 -8.08 -2.77
CA MET A 241 16.23 -8.79 -3.52
C MET A 241 16.36 -8.34 -4.98
N ASN A 242 15.26 -7.90 -5.59
CA ASN A 242 15.21 -7.41 -6.95
C ASN A 242 15.56 -5.91 -7.09
N GLN A 243 15.83 -5.20 -5.97
CA GLN A 243 16.08 -3.75 -5.90
C GLN A 243 14.90 -2.90 -6.41
N GLY A 244 13.69 -3.46 -6.34
CA GLY A 244 12.43 -2.83 -6.73
C GLY A 244 11.81 -2.03 -5.60
N TYR A 245 10.48 -1.91 -5.61
CA TYR A 245 9.74 -1.38 -4.45
C TYR A 245 8.39 -2.07 -4.27
N LEU A 246 7.87 -1.98 -3.04
CA LEU A 246 6.54 -2.41 -2.62
C LEU A 246 5.91 -1.26 -1.82
N GLU A 247 4.67 -0.91 -2.13
CA GLU A 247 3.89 0.14 -1.47
C GLU A 247 2.47 -0.39 -1.22
N ILE A 248 1.97 -0.18 0.00
CA ILE A 248 0.70 -0.73 0.49
C ILE A 248 -0.10 0.39 1.16
N LEU A 249 -1.30 0.68 0.62
CA LEU A 249 -2.24 1.65 1.18
C LEU A 249 -3.47 0.91 1.72
N SER A 250 -3.92 1.27 2.93
CA SER A 250 -5.14 0.72 3.54
C SER A 250 -5.63 1.61 4.69
N GLY A 251 -6.84 2.15 4.57
CA GLY A 251 -7.33 3.20 5.46
C GLY A 251 -6.45 4.45 5.32
N THR A 252 -6.19 5.14 6.44
CA THR A 252 -5.33 6.33 6.51
C THR A 252 -3.83 6.02 6.57
N GLN A 253 -3.41 4.78 6.30
CA GLN A 253 -2.02 4.35 6.43
C GLN A 253 -1.41 3.89 5.11
N GLU A 254 -0.12 4.19 4.96
CA GLU A 254 0.73 3.70 3.90
C GLU A 254 2.04 3.12 4.47
N TYR A 255 2.43 1.97 3.91
CA TYR A 255 3.75 1.35 4.08
C TYR A 255 4.46 1.33 2.73
N GLU A 256 5.61 1.98 2.63
CA GLU A 256 6.48 2.02 1.44
C GLU A 256 7.82 1.35 1.76
N GLN A 257 8.30 0.52 0.85
CA GLN A 257 9.56 -0.21 0.97
C GLN A 257 10.31 -0.13 -0.36
N SER A 258 11.37 0.68 -0.41
CA SER A 258 12.24 0.85 -1.58
C SER A 258 13.57 0.15 -1.36
N ASP A 259 13.88 -0.77 -2.28
CA ASP A 259 15.12 -1.53 -2.34
C ASP A 259 15.56 -2.10 -0.96
N ASN A 260 16.83 -1.95 -0.58
CA ASN A 260 17.37 -2.35 0.73
C ASN A 260 17.75 -1.10 1.57
N THR A 261 17.39 0.10 1.12
CA THR A 261 17.79 1.35 1.76
C THR A 261 16.70 1.91 2.65
N VAL A 262 15.43 1.90 2.22
CA VAL A 262 14.36 2.69 2.86
C VAL A 262 13.10 1.87 3.11
N MET A 263 12.71 1.82 4.38
CA MET A 263 11.35 1.54 4.82
C MET A 263 10.69 2.83 5.30
N ARG A 264 9.44 3.10 4.92
CA ARG A 264 8.70 4.30 5.28
C ARG A 264 7.28 3.96 5.71
N ILE A 265 6.80 4.60 6.77
CA ILE A 265 5.44 4.46 7.29
C ILE A 265 4.87 5.87 7.44
N ARG A 266 3.78 6.20 6.74
CA ARG A 266 3.20 7.56 6.73
C ARG A 266 1.67 7.60 6.73
N GLY A 267 1.13 8.67 7.32
CA GLY A 267 -0.30 8.99 7.25
C GLY A 267 -0.71 9.52 5.88
N VAL A 268 -1.83 9.04 5.35
CA VAL A 268 -2.38 9.38 4.04
C VAL A 268 -3.89 9.64 4.11
N ALA A 269 -4.45 10.20 3.04
CA ALA A 269 -5.89 10.25 2.86
C ALA A 269 -6.47 8.83 2.77
N GLU A 270 -7.70 8.62 3.25
CA GLU A 270 -8.23 7.27 3.45
C GLU A 270 -8.43 6.50 2.14
N TRP A 271 -7.66 5.41 1.96
CA TRP A 271 -7.97 4.39 0.97
C TRP A 271 -8.93 3.35 1.54
N LYS A 272 -10.17 3.34 1.08
CA LYS A 272 -11.14 2.29 1.39
C LYS A 272 -10.70 0.97 0.72
N GLY A 273 -10.49 -0.08 1.51
CA GLY A 273 -9.98 -1.37 1.04
C GLY A 273 -8.47 -1.51 1.19
N THR A 274 -7.85 -2.31 0.32
CA THR A 274 -6.39 -2.45 0.21
C THR A 274 -5.92 -2.10 -1.19
N MET A 275 -4.80 -1.38 -1.29
CA MET A 275 -4.02 -1.28 -2.53
C MET A 275 -2.62 -1.82 -2.26
N VAL A 276 -2.14 -2.71 -3.11
CA VAL A 276 -0.77 -3.25 -3.08
C VAL A 276 -0.15 -3.04 -4.46
N HIS A 277 0.90 -2.24 -4.53
CA HIS A 277 1.59 -1.93 -5.78
C HIS A 277 3.10 -1.87 -5.60
N GLY A 278 3.82 -1.74 -6.72
CA GLY A 278 5.28 -1.70 -6.69
C GLY A 278 5.92 -1.83 -8.06
N ALA A 279 7.21 -2.10 -8.07
CA ALA A 279 7.99 -2.35 -9.27
C ALA A 279 8.91 -3.55 -9.11
N ILE A 280 9.01 -4.36 -10.17
CA ILE A 280 10.03 -5.40 -10.37
C ILE A 280 10.95 -4.96 -11.51
N ASN A 281 12.24 -4.84 -11.24
CA ASN A 281 13.30 -4.59 -12.22
C ASN A 281 13.59 -5.86 -13.04
N LEU A 282 13.55 -5.73 -14.37
CA LEU A 282 13.66 -6.84 -15.33
C LEU A 282 15.10 -7.03 -15.85
N ASP A 283 16.06 -6.37 -15.22
CA ASP A 283 17.51 -6.55 -15.34
C ASP A 283 18.14 -7.15 -14.06
N LYS A 284 17.32 -7.41 -13.03
CA LYS A 284 17.73 -7.94 -11.72
C LYS A 284 17.13 -9.33 -11.49
N GLU A 285 17.74 -10.10 -10.58
CA GLU A 285 17.24 -11.43 -10.25
C GLU A 285 15.87 -11.37 -9.54
N PHE A 286 15.01 -12.36 -9.79
CA PHE A 286 13.69 -12.50 -9.16
C PHE A 286 13.62 -13.87 -8.46
N ASN A 287 14.28 -13.99 -7.30
CA ASN A 287 14.50 -15.29 -6.67
C ASN A 287 13.34 -15.73 -5.75
N TYR A 288 12.23 -16.15 -6.36
CA TYR A 288 11.08 -16.72 -5.64
C TYR A 288 11.46 -17.91 -4.74
N ARG A 289 12.47 -18.71 -5.13
CA ARG A 289 12.93 -19.84 -4.31
C ARG A 289 13.61 -19.37 -3.03
N GLN A 290 14.33 -18.26 -3.06
CA GLN A 290 14.95 -17.67 -1.88
C GLN A 290 13.91 -17.01 -0.97
N ALA A 291 12.92 -16.30 -1.51
CA ALA A 291 11.80 -15.78 -0.73
C ALA A 291 11.06 -16.90 0.04
N MET A 292 10.75 -18.03 -0.61
CA MET A 292 10.19 -19.22 0.06
C MET A 292 11.09 -19.77 1.17
N LYS A 293 12.42 -19.82 0.96
CA LYS A 293 13.36 -20.29 1.99
C LYS A 293 13.41 -19.37 3.21
N LEU A 294 13.38 -18.05 2.99
CA LEU A 294 13.40 -17.04 4.05
C LEU A 294 12.07 -16.99 4.83
N PHE A 295 10.95 -17.34 4.20
CA PHE A 295 9.67 -17.55 4.90
C PHE A 295 9.72 -18.80 5.79
N ALA A 296 10.29 -19.89 5.27
CA ALA A 296 10.37 -21.18 5.98
C ALA A 296 11.43 -21.19 7.11
N ASP A 297 12.47 -20.37 6.99
CA ASP A 297 13.48 -20.16 8.04
C ASP A 297 13.81 -18.67 8.21
N PRO A 298 13.06 -17.96 9.07
CA PRO A 298 13.24 -16.54 9.31
C PRO A 298 14.56 -16.20 10.02
N SER A 299 15.27 -17.18 10.59
CA SER A 299 16.57 -16.92 11.24
C SER A 299 17.68 -16.54 10.25
N LYS A 300 17.47 -16.83 8.97
CA LYS A 300 18.35 -16.48 7.85
C LYS A 300 18.11 -15.09 7.27
N LEU A 301 17.13 -14.34 7.79
CA LEU A 301 16.89 -12.95 7.39
C LEU A 301 17.94 -12.05 8.05
N SER A 302 18.44 -11.06 7.30
CA SER A 302 19.29 -10.02 7.88
C SER A 302 18.49 -9.28 8.97
N LYS A 303 19.16 -8.98 10.09
CA LYS A 303 18.66 -8.02 11.09
C LYS A 303 18.69 -6.61 10.51
N ASP A 304 19.73 -6.30 9.73
CA ASP A 304 19.83 -5.07 8.96
C ASP A 304 19.28 -5.33 7.55
N ARG A 305 17.96 -5.19 7.36
CA ARG A 305 17.34 -5.23 6.01
C ARG A 305 17.28 -3.87 5.36
N PHE A 306 17.19 -2.82 6.17
CA PHE A 306 17.16 -1.43 5.73
C PHE A 306 18.32 -0.64 6.30
N LEU A 307 18.93 0.19 5.47
CA LEU A 307 19.84 1.22 5.96
C LEU A 307 19.08 2.30 6.76
N VAL A 308 17.79 2.53 6.47
CA VAL A 308 16.93 3.55 7.12
C VAL A 308 15.47 3.08 7.22
N ALA A 309 14.90 3.12 8.42
CA ALA A 309 13.46 3.25 8.63
C ALA A 309 13.09 4.73 8.82
N ASN A 310 11.94 5.15 8.29
CA ASN A 310 11.37 6.49 8.51
C ASN A 310 9.90 6.35 8.94
N ILE A 311 9.58 6.74 10.17
CA ILE A 311 8.22 6.67 10.71
C ILE A 311 7.71 8.08 10.93
N HIS A 312 6.70 8.47 10.16
CA HIS A 312 5.97 9.72 10.36
C HIS A 312 4.89 9.47 11.41
N LEU A 313 5.00 10.09 12.60
CA LEU A 313 4.09 9.81 13.73
C LEU A 313 2.63 10.26 13.46
N ASN A 314 2.40 11.06 12.42
CA ASN A 314 1.05 11.36 11.92
C ASN A 314 0.27 10.14 11.38
N VAL A 315 0.94 8.99 11.14
CA VAL A 315 0.30 7.74 10.69
C VAL A 315 -0.71 7.16 11.69
N TYR A 316 -0.57 7.53 12.97
CA TYR A 316 -1.46 7.12 14.05
C TYR A 316 -2.69 8.04 14.20
N GLY A 317 -2.86 9.03 13.31
CA GLY A 317 -4.04 9.90 13.20
C GLY A 317 -4.11 11.05 14.21
N GLU A 318 -3.50 10.90 15.39
CA GLU A 318 -3.52 11.92 16.44
C GLU A 318 -2.44 12.99 16.27
N LYS A 319 -2.81 14.24 16.59
CA LYS A 319 -1.86 15.38 16.66
C LYS A 319 -1.25 15.55 18.06
N THR A 320 -1.84 14.94 19.08
CA THR A 320 -1.41 15.05 20.48
C THR A 320 -1.18 13.65 21.05
N LEU A 321 0.09 13.28 21.26
CA LEU A 321 0.47 11.90 21.59
C LEU A 321 0.30 11.64 23.10
N ARG A 322 -0.98 11.55 23.52
CA ARG A 322 -1.42 11.59 24.92
C ARG A 322 -1.91 10.27 25.53
N THR A 323 -2.48 9.36 24.75
CA THR A 323 -3.04 8.11 25.30
C THR A 323 -1.97 7.04 25.48
N ARG A 324 -2.11 6.22 26.54
CA ARG A 324 -1.14 5.15 26.84
C ARG A 324 -1.13 4.10 25.74
N GLU A 325 -2.30 3.80 25.20
CA GLU A 325 -2.55 2.82 24.15
C GLU A 325 -1.79 3.20 22.87
N LEU A 326 -1.80 4.49 22.51
CA LEU A 326 -1.05 5.06 21.41
C LEU A 326 0.46 5.04 21.66
N CYS A 327 0.90 5.34 22.89
CA CYS A 327 2.32 5.20 23.28
C CYS A 327 2.80 3.76 23.08
N GLU A 328 2.05 2.78 23.60
CA GLU A 328 2.37 1.36 23.46
C GLU A 328 2.28 0.86 22.02
N GLU A 329 1.44 1.45 21.16
CA GLU A 329 1.39 1.16 19.73
C GLU A 329 2.65 1.65 19.01
N ILE A 330 3.01 2.93 19.19
CA ILE A 330 4.20 3.54 18.58
C ILE A 330 5.48 2.80 19.00
N ILE A 331 5.67 2.52 20.29
CA ILE A 331 6.87 1.80 20.76
C ILE A 331 7.00 0.41 20.09
N ARG A 332 5.90 -0.31 19.84
CA ARG A 332 5.98 -1.62 19.17
C ARG A 332 6.44 -1.52 17.72
N ASP A 333 5.94 -0.54 16.97
CA ASP A 333 6.40 -0.32 15.59
C ASP A 333 7.84 0.25 15.52
N LEU A 334 8.30 0.94 16.58
CA LEU A 334 9.68 1.37 16.75
C LEU A 334 10.64 0.21 17.01
N GLU A 335 10.33 -0.67 17.96
CA GLU A 335 11.15 -1.87 18.22
C GLU A 335 11.16 -2.80 16.98
N LEU A 336 10.02 -2.95 16.27
CA LEU A 336 9.96 -3.67 14.98
C LEU A 336 10.77 -3.01 13.85
N SER A 337 11.06 -1.71 13.95
CA SER A 337 11.90 -0.98 13.01
C SER A 337 13.39 -1.08 13.39
N ALA A 338 13.70 -1.14 14.69
CA ALA A 338 15.03 -1.45 15.22
C ALA A 338 15.44 -2.92 14.94
N GLU A 339 14.49 -3.87 14.99
CA GLU A 339 14.66 -5.26 14.54
C GLU A 339 15.08 -5.39 13.05
N ARG A 340 14.93 -4.33 12.25
CA ARG A 340 15.06 -4.35 10.78
C ARG A 340 16.06 -3.34 10.20
N SER A 341 16.55 -2.38 10.98
CA SER A 341 17.20 -1.17 10.43
C SER A 341 18.28 -0.56 11.32
N GLN A 342 19.45 -0.26 10.74
CA GLN A 342 20.58 0.39 11.44
C GLN A 342 20.33 1.86 11.80
N LYS A 343 19.34 2.51 11.15
CA LYS A 343 18.94 3.90 11.39
C LYS A 343 17.43 4.00 11.44
N ILE A 344 16.92 4.82 12.34
CA ILE A 344 15.51 5.22 12.42
C ILE A 344 15.43 6.75 12.32
N ILE A 345 14.51 7.24 11.49
CA ILE A 345 14.08 8.63 11.46
C ILE A 345 12.68 8.69 12.07
N LEU A 346 12.52 9.53 13.10
CA LEU A 346 11.25 9.84 13.75
C LEU A 346 10.78 11.20 13.25
N ASP A 347 9.78 11.21 12.39
CA ASP A 347 9.23 12.45 11.86
C ASP A 347 7.96 12.87 12.62
N PHE A 348 8.10 13.96 13.37
CA PHE A 348 7.02 14.59 14.14
C PHE A 348 6.22 15.59 13.29
N THR A 349 6.43 15.67 11.97
CA THR A 349 5.66 16.52 11.05
C THR A 349 4.15 16.25 11.16
N GLY A 350 3.42 17.23 11.71
CA GLY A 350 1.98 17.17 11.96
C GLY A 350 1.59 16.91 13.42
N ILE A 351 2.54 16.51 14.27
CA ILE A 351 2.38 16.47 15.73
C ILE A 351 2.47 17.90 16.28
N VAL A 352 1.60 18.19 17.24
CA VAL A 352 1.52 19.48 17.95
C VAL A 352 2.00 19.34 19.40
N GLU A 353 1.77 18.18 20.03
CA GLU A 353 2.06 17.98 21.45
C GLU A 353 2.40 16.50 21.73
N ILE A 354 3.21 16.24 22.77
CA ILE A 354 3.42 14.89 23.31
C ILE A 354 3.20 14.87 24.82
N SER A 355 2.74 13.74 25.35
CA SER A 355 2.64 13.57 26.81
C SER A 355 4.00 13.28 27.45
N GLN A 356 4.15 13.67 28.72
CA GLN A 356 5.28 13.27 29.57
C GLN A 356 5.48 11.74 29.59
N ALA A 357 4.39 10.96 29.51
CA ALA A 357 4.44 9.51 29.38
C ALA A 357 5.11 9.08 28.07
N PHE A 358 4.69 9.65 26.93
CA PHE A 358 5.32 9.38 25.62
C PHE A 358 6.80 9.79 25.58
N ARG A 359 7.14 10.98 26.11
CA ARG A 359 8.53 11.42 26.29
C ARG A 359 9.35 10.42 27.12
N GLY A 360 8.79 9.90 28.20
CA GLY A 360 9.41 8.85 29.01
C GLY A 360 9.64 7.54 28.24
N PHE A 361 8.64 7.07 27.49
CA PHE A 361 8.77 5.88 26.65
C PHE A 361 9.81 6.06 25.53
N LEU A 362 9.87 7.23 24.87
CA LEU A 362 10.87 7.51 23.86
C LEU A 362 12.29 7.57 24.43
N LYS A 363 12.50 8.14 25.62
CA LYS A 363 13.81 8.07 26.31
C LYS A 363 14.24 6.63 26.53
N GLN A 364 13.33 5.78 27.03
CA GLN A 364 13.63 4.37 27.27
C GLN A 364 13.95 3.63 25.96
N PHE A 365 13.22 3.89 24.88
CA PHE A 365 13.50 3.32 23.56
C PHE A 365 14.88 3.72 23.04
N VAL A 366 15.25 5.00 23.14
CA VAL A 366 16.58 5.51 22.71
C VAL A 366 17.71 4.87 23.53
N VAL A 367 17.54 4.74 24.85
CA VAL A 367 18.53 4.12 25.75
C VAL A 367 18.66 2.62 25.52
N ASN A 368 17.56 1.91 25.25
CA ASN A 368 17.58 0.48 24.94
C ASN A 368 18.31 0.20 23.61
N ASN A 369 18.10 1.05 22.61
CA ASN A 369 18.56 0.84 21.24
C ASN A 369 19.85 1.60 20.89
N LYS A 370 20.86 1.58 21.79
CA LYS A 370 22.17 2.24 21.59
C LYS A 370 22.86 1.98 20.24
N LYS A 371 22.60 0.82 19.62
CA LYS A 371 23.19 0.39 18.34
C LYS A 371 22.47 0.92 17.10
N VAL A 372 21.31 1.57 17.26
CA VAL A 372 20.52 2.11 16.15
C VAL A 372 20.69 3.62 16.10
N LYS A 373 21.01 4.16 14.91
CA LYS A 373 21.10 5.60 14.71
C LYS A 373 19.72 6.23 14.71
N ILE A 374 19.28 6.77 15.84
CA ILE A 374 18.00 7.47 15.94
C ILE A 374 18.20 8.94 15.55
N MET A 375 17.37 9.43 14.64
CA MET A 375 17.29 10.85 14.27
C MET A 375 15.85 11.33 14.47
N ILE A 376 15.68 12.49 15.09
CA ILE A 376 14.37 13.12 15.32
C ILE A 376 14.25 14.35 14.44
N MET A 377 13.18 14.44 13.66
CA MET A 377 12.81 15.63 12.90
C MET A 377 11.79 16.43 13.71
N VAL A 378 12.23 17.57 14.25
CA VAL A 378 11.36 18.57 14.88
C VAL A 378 10.45 19.18 13.82
N PRO A 379 9.12 19.26 14.04
CA PRO A 379 8.23 19.85 13.05
C PRO A 379 8.46 21.38 12.99
N PRO A 380 8.41 22.02 11.80
CA PRO A 380 8.60 23.46 11.68
C PRO A 380 7.50 24.28 12.39
N THR A 381 6.40 23.62 12.75
CA THR A 381 5.27 24.17 13.50
C THR A 381 5.33 23.89 15.01
N ALA A 382 6.40 23.29 15.53
CA ALA A 382 6.56 23.10 16.97
C ALA A 382 6.57 24.46 17.70
N ASP A 383 5.88 24.53 18.83
CA ASP A 383 6.02 25.60 19.82
C ASP A 383 7.28 25.41 20.68
N GLU A 384 7.44 26.19 21.74
CA GLU A 384 8.64 26.12 22.61
C GLU A 384 8.65 24.85 23.47
N GLU A 385 7.49 24.42 23.99
CA GLU A 385 7.36 23.21 24.82
C GLU A 385 7.72 21.94 24.01
N LEU A 386 7.14 21.76 22.81
CA LEU A 386 7.50 20.61 21.96
C LEU A 386 8.96 20.69 21.47
N ARG A 387 9.54 21.88 21.29
CA ARG A 387 10.97 22.01 20.93
C ARG A 387 11.87 21.56 22.07
N GLU A 388 11.61 21.95 23.31
CA GLU A 388 12.41 21.52 24.47
C GLU A 388 12.31 20.00 24.69
N ASP A 389 11.09 19.45 24.60
CA ASP A 389 10.81 18.01 24.68
C ASP A 389 11.61 17.19 23.66
N LEU A 390 11.62 17.64 22.39
CA LEU A 390 12.34 16.96 21.31
C LEU A 390 13.86 17.23 21.35
N GLN A 391 14.29 18.42 21.79
CA GLN A 391 15.72 18.76 21.87
C GLN A 391 16.46 17.90 22.91
N GLU A 392 15.83 17.57 24.04
CA GLU A 392 16.41 16.62 25.00
C GLU A 392 16.55 15.21 24.38
N LEU A 393 15.53 14.74 23.67
CA LEU A 393 15.56 13.45 22.98
C LEU A 393 16.62 13.42 21.85
N ILE A 394 16.85 14.54 21.17
CA ILE A 394 17.93 14.69 20.17
C ILE A 394 19.31 14.58 20.83
N LEU A 395 19.53 15.25 21.96
CA LEU A 395 20.80 15.19 22.70
C LEU A 395 21.07 13.77 23.22
N LEU A 396 20.03 13.07 23.70
CA LEU A 396 20.13 11.67 24.12
C LEU A 396 20.43 10.74 22.94
N ALA A 397 19.72 10.90 21.81
CA ALA A 397 19.94 10.10 20.60
C ALA A 397 21.32 10.36 19.94
N ALA A 398 21.91 11.53 20.17
CA ALA A 398 23.25 11.87 19.69
C ALA A 398 24.40 11.23 20.53
N GLN A 399 24.11 10.67 21.71
CA GLN A 399 25.07 9.90 22.51
C GLN A 399 25.21 8.46 22.00
N ASN A 400 24.16 7.91 21.38
CA ASN A 400 24.22 6.62 20.70
C ASN A 400 25.23 6.72 19.53
N LEU A 401 26.06 5.67 19.37
CA LEU A 401 27.15 5.58 18.39
C LEU A 401 28.37 6.50 18.66
N VAL A 402 28.55 6.98 19.90
CA VAL A 402 29.79 7.65 20.36
C VAL A 402 30.61 6.76 21.32
N GLU A 403 30.09 5.58 21.68
CA GLU A 403 30.70 4.60 22.61
C GLU A 403 31.14 3.29 21.91
N GLU A 404 31.75 3.38 20.72
CA GLU A 404 32.46 2.26 20.05
C GLU A 404 33.94 2.61 19.80
#